data_AF-A0A7J7LG50-F1
#
_entry.id   AF-A0A7J7LG50-F1
#
_cell.length_a   1.000
_cell.length_b   1.000
_cell.length_c   1.000
_cell.angle_alpha   90.00
_cell.angle_beta   90.00
_cell.angle_gamma   90.00
#
_symmetry.space_group_name_H-M   'P 1'
#
loop_
_entity.id
_entity.type
_entity.pdbx_description
1 polymer ?
#
loop_
_entity_poly.entity_id
_entity_poly.type
_entity_poly.pdbx_seq_one_letter_code
_entity_poly.pdbx_strand_id
1 'polypeptide(L)'
;MAEEHVTVTTMESVSLKSETQSGESSLPTHPNPAPINGLSVEERFNIVRSIGQECIQEDELRNLLAKKPEPICYDGFEPSGRMHIAQGVMKVINVNKLTDAGCRVKIWVADWFAQLNNKMGGDLKKIQTVGKYLIEIWKAAGLRNLDKVEFLWSSEEINSRAHEYWPLVMDIARRNKLPRIMRCCQIMGRSDSDELTAAQIFYPCMQCADIFFLKADICQLGMDQRKVNVLAREYCDDIKRKNKPIILSHHMLPGLQQGQEKMSKSDPSSSIYMEDEEAEVNVKIKKAYCLPKIVEGNPCLEYIKYIVFPWFGEFEVERREENGGNKTFNSFEELIAAYKGEELHPADLKPALSKAINKILKPVQDHFTTDPAAKDLLKRVKSNFKHFCSFFLMETIPEENEEKVKNTNKNKEEVMVCRPSLHTLTSSNVMVVRPSQPLTEVKLETIALSLNIQLRSSNMPIPMQERAFIYTRSLVDAPVTPINNPSIIARSLKKEFDKMYGPAWHCIVGKSFGSFVTHSPGGFLYFTIDKFSVLLFKTQVQPINN
;
A
#
# COMPACT_ATOMS: atom_id res chain seq x y z
N MET A 1 20.67 63.79 50.98
CA MET A 1 19.24 63.96 51.34
C MET A 1 18.48 62.75 50.81
N ALA A 2 18.22 61.66 51.52
CA ALA A 2 18.53 61.12 52.86
C ALA A 2 18.68 59.60 52.62
N GLU A 3 19.78 58.90 52.93
CA GLU A 3 20.32 58.45 54.22
C GLU A 3 19.35 57.67 55.13
N GLU A 4 19.58 56.36 55.25
CA GLU A 4 19.73 55.57 56.50
C GLU A 4 20.04 54.10 56.10
N HIS A 5 21.26 53.55 56.22
CA HIS A 5 22.05 53.08 57.38
C HIS A 5 21.57 51.79 58.09
N VAL A 6 22.42 50.74 57.99
CA VAL A 6 22.96 49.89 59.10
C VAL A 6 22.05 48.73 59.55
N THR A 7 22.48 47.47 59.79
CA THR A 7 23.73 46.94 60.36
C THR A 7 23.92 45.46 59.97
N VAL A 8 25.18 45.05 59.86
CA VAL A 8 25.66 43.66 59.91
C VAL A 8 25.95 43.29 61.38
N THR A 9 25.59 42.08 61.81
CA THR A 9 26.09 41.49 63.06
C THR A 9 26.74 40.13 62.78
N THR A 10 27.89 39.94 63.41
CA THR A 10 28.91 38.91 63.23
C THR A 10 28.64 37.59 63.97
N MET A 11 29.43 36.59 63.55
CA MET A 11 29.57 35.21 64.01
C MET A 11 29.64 34.99 65.53
N GLU A 12 29.18 33.80 65.96
CA GLU A 12 29.96 32.98 66.90
C GLU A 12 29.68 31.47 66.70
N SER A 13 30.75 30.71 66.84
CA SER A 13 30.94 29.28 66.58
C SER A 13 30.64 28.42 67.81
N VAL A 14 29.98 27.28 67.62
CA VAL A 14 30.11 26.13 68.54
C VAL A 14 30.28 24.85 67.72
N SER A 15 31.45 24.24 67.89
CA SER A 15 31.81 22.92 67.39
C SER A 15 31.22 21.85 68.31
N LEU A 16 30.73 20.72 67.76
CA LEU A 16 31.14 19.36 68.17
C LEU A 16 30.29 18.24 67.54
N LYS A 17 31.05 17.25 67.05
CA LYS A 17 30.78 15.80 66.94
C LYS A 17 30.10 15.26 65.67
N SER A 18 30.96 14.54 64.95
CA SER A 18 30.73 13.51 63.95
C SER A 18 29.90 12.35 64.50
N GLU A 19 28.81 12.01 63.81
CA GLU A 19 28.30 10.63 63.74
C GLU A 19 27.87 10.34 62.30
N THR A 20 28.54 9.37 61.70
CA THR A 20 28.23 8.73 60.42
C THR A 20 26.95 7.93 60.53
N GLN A 21 25.92 8.26 59.73
CA GLN A 21 24.87 7.33 59.34
C GLN A 21 24.57 7.44 57.85
N SER A 22 24.72 6.30 57.18
CA SER A 22 24.33 6.01 55.81
C SER A 22 22.81 6.08 55.67
N GLY A 23 22.32 7.01 54.84
CA GLY A 23 20.92 7.08 54.42
C GLY A 23 20.86 7.39 52.93
N GLU A 24 20.32 6.44 52.16
CA GLU A 24 20.04 6.58 50.73
C GLU A 24 19.15 7.81 50.48
N SER A 25 19.63 8.75 49.66
CA SER A 25 18.83 9.89 49.22
C SER A 25 17.84 9.45 48.14
N SER A 26 16.59 9.18 48.53
CA SER A 26 15.48 9.04 47.60
C SER A 26 15.18 10.38 46.92
N LEU A 27 15.33 10.43 45.60
CA LEU A 27 14.85 11.52 44.74
C LEU A 27 13.33 11.73 44.94
N PRO A 28 12.81 12.96 44.86
CA PRO A 28 11.38 13.21 45.02
C PRO A 28 10.61 12.59 43.84
N THR A 29 9.85 11.53 44.14
CA THR A 29 8.89 10.92 43.21
C THR A 29 7.74 11.89 42.98
N HIS A 30 7.62 12.40 41.75
CA HIS A 30 6.40 13.10 41.31
C HIS A 30 5.19 12.17 41.51
N PRO A 31 4.04 12.68 42.02
CA PRO A 31 2.85 11.86 42.15
C PRO A 31 2.42 11.34 40.77
N ASN A 32 2.21 10.03 40.68
CA ASN A 32 1.74 9.38 39.45
C ASN A 32 0.40 10.02 39.05
N PRO A 33 0.22 10.44 37.79
CA PRO A 33 -1.05 11.01 37.34
C PRO A 33 -2.17 9.98 37.51
N ALA A 34 -3.37 10.47 37.83
CA ALA A 34 -4.53 9.62 38.09
C ALA A 34 -4.82 8.69 36.89
N PRO A 35 -5.28 7.45 37.12
CA PRO A 35 -5.57 6.51 36.05
C PRO A 35 -6.61 7.06 35.06
N ILE A 36 -6.36 6.90 33.77
CA ILE A 36 -7.34 7.24 32.72
C ILE A 36 -7.93 5.92 32.21
N ASN A 37 -9.26 5.81 32.23
CA ASN A 37 -9.97 4.53 32.00
C ASN A 37 -9.52 3.39 32.92
N GLY A 38 -9.03 3.71 34.12
CA GLY A 38 -8.46 2.71 35.05
C GLY A 38 -7.06 2.21 34.69
N LEU A 39 -6.44 2.73 33.61
CA LEU A 39 -5.10 2.37 33.17
C LEU A 39 -4.05 3.36 33.70
N SER A 40 -2.93 2.83 34.18
CA SER A 40 -1.71 3.59 34.46
C SER A 40 -1.07 4.12 33.18
N VAL A 41 -0.14 5.07 33.32
CA VAL A 41 0.64 5.60 32.18
C VAL A 41 1.41 4.49 31.46
N GLU A 42 1.95 3.53 32.20
CA GLU A 42 2.75 2.45 31.63
C GLU A 42 1.88 1.44 30.85
N GLU A 43 0.69 1.10 31.37
CA GLU A 43 -0.26 0.27 30.63
C GLU A 43 -0.72 0.95 29.33
N ARG A 44 -1.03 2.25 29.39
CA ARG A 44 -1.35 3.04 28.19
C ARG A 44 -0.18 3.07 27.21
N PHE A 45 1.05 3.26 27.70
CA PHE A 45 2.25 3.23 26.88
C PHE A 45 2.40 1.88 26.17
N ASN A 46 2.28 0.76 26.89
CA ASN A 46 2.42 -0.57 26.31
C ASN A 46 1.37 -0.86 25.24
N ILE A 47 0.11 -0.47 25.48
CA ILE A 47 -0.97 -0.61 24.49
C ILE A 47 -0.64 0.20 23.23
N VAL A 48 -0.33 1.50 23.37
CA VAL A 48 -0.05 2.39 22.22
C VAL A 48 1.21 1.95 21.49
N ARG A 49 2.28 1.61 22.21
CA ARG A 49 3.55 1.17 21.65
C ARG A 49 3.42 -0.14 20.88
N SER A 50 2.51 -1.04 21.29
CA SER A 50 2.25 -2.32 20.60
C SER A 50 1.72 -2.16 19.16
N ILE A 51 1.23 -0.98 18.78
CA ILE A 51 0.71 -0.70 17.43
C ILE A 51 1.86 -0.48 16.44
N GLY A 52 2.92 0.18 16.88
CA GLY A 52 4.01 0.61 16.01
C GLY A 52 5.06 -0.49 15.81
N GLN A 53 5.46 -0.70 14.56
CA GLN A 53 6.75 -1.32 14.27
C GLN A 53 7.90 -0.39 14.71
N GLU A 54 7.73 0.93 14.53
CA GLU A 54 8.69 1.96 14.94
C GLU A 54 7.97 3.07 15.74
N CYS A 55 8.64 3.60 16.76
CA CYS A 55 8.19 4.77 17.52
C CYS A 55 9.30 5.83 17.61
N ILE A 56 9.04 7.05 17.15
CA ILE A 56 9.96 8.20 17.21
C ILE A 56 9.30 9.33 18.01
N GLN A 57 9.60 9.52 19.30
CA GLN A 57 10.41 8.66 20.17
C GLN A 57 9.63 8.15 21.38
N GLU A 58 10.03 6.99 21.91
CA GLU A 58 9.32 6.33 23.01
C GLU A 58 9.24 7.18 24.29
N ASP A 59 10.31 7.89 24.63
CA ASP A 59 10.31 8.77 25.81
C ASP A 59 9.39 9.98 25.62
N GLU A 60 9.30 10.50 24.40
CA GLU A 60 8.33 11.56 24.07
C GLU A 60 6.90 11.03 24.16
N LEU A 61 6.66 9.78 23.76
CA LEU A 61 5.36 9.12 23.89
C LEU A 61 4.97 8.91 25.37
N ARG A 62 5.88 8.39 26.21
CA ARG A 62 5.64 8.24 27.66
C ARG A 62 5.30 9.58 28.29
N ASN A 63 6.10 10.61 28.00
CA ASN A 63 5.88 11.96 28.49
C ASN A 63 4.56 12.57 28.01
N LEU A 64 4.18 12.33 26.76
CA LEU A 64 2.90 12.77 26.20
C LEU A 64 1.74 12.13 26.95
N LEU A 65 1.77 10.80 27.14
CA LEU A 65 0.70 10.07 27.83
C LEU A 65 0.58 10.47 29.31
N ALA A 66 1.68 10.80 29.97
CA ALA A 66 1.68 11.30 31.34
C ALA A 66 1.06 12.71 31.47
N LYS A 67 1.26 13.57 30.47
CA LYS A 67 0.91 15.01 30.54
C LYS A 67 -0.40 15.37 29.86
N LYS A 68 -0.78 14.65 28.81
CA LYS A 68 -1.98 14.93 28.01
C LYS A 68 -3.00 13.79 28.20
N PRO A 69 -4.14 14.05 28.83
CA PRO A 69 -5.16 13.03 29.08
C PRO A 69 -5.68 12.38 27.80
N GLU A 70 -6.00 13.20 26.79
CA GLU A 70 -6.53 12.77 25.49
C GLU A 70 -5.61 13.22 24.34
N PRO A 71 -4.51 12.48 24.05
CA PRO A 71 -3.69 12.75 22.88
C PRO A 71 -4.46 12.54 21.58
N ILE A 72 -4.18 13.37 20.59
CA ILE A 72 -4.78 13.31 19.25
C ILE A 72 -3.87 12.49 18.35
N CYS A 73 -4.40 11.37 17.88
CA CYS A 73 -3.79 10.53 16.85
C CYS A 73 -4.46 10.82 15.51
N TYR A 74 -3.75 10.66 14.40
CA TYR A 74 -4.38 10.66 13.09
C TYR A 74 -3.77 9.63 12.14
N ASP A 75 -4.59 9.19 11.18
CA ASP A 75 -4.17 8.49 9.97
C ASP A 75 -4.95 9.01 8.76
N GLY A 76 -4.31 9.04 7.59
CA GLY A 76 -4.87 9.58 6.36
C GLY A 76 -4.98 8.55 5.26
N PHE A 77 -6.09 8.59 4.52
CA PHE A 77 -6.40 7.61 3.49
C PHE A 77 -6.84 8.29 2.19
N GLU A 78 -6.13 8.01 1.10
CA GLU A 78 -6.57 8.37 -0.25
C GLU A 78 -7.77 7.50 -0.67
N PRO A 79 -8.96 8.07 -0.93
CA PRO A 79 -10.11 7.32 -1.43
C PRO A 79 -9.92 6.93 -2.91
N SER A 80 -9.23 5.81 -3.11
CA SER A 80 -8.64 5.45 -4.41
C SER A 80 -9.03 4.08 -4.93
N GLY A 81 -9.89 3.35 -4.21
CA GLY A 81 -10.31 2.03 -4.64
C GLY A 81 -11.20 1.31 -3.64
N ARG A 82 -11.41 0.02 -3.88
CA ARG A 82 -11.87 -0.93 -2.86
C ARG A 82 -10.89 -0.90 -1.66
N MET A 83 -11.41 -1.09 -0.45
CA MET A 83 -10.58 -1.11 0.77
C MET A 83 -10.01 -2.50 0.99
N HIS A 84 -8.69 -2.63 1.11
CA HIS A 84 -8.07 -3.90 1.49
C HIS A 84 -8.03 -4.09 3.00
N ILE A 85 -7.84 -5.33 3.45
CA ILE A 85 -7.98 -5.73 4.87
C ILE A 85 -7.07 -4.96 5.85
N ALA A 86 -5.87 -4.55 5.43
CA ALA A 86 -5.01 -3.71 6.27
C ALA A 86 -5.58 -2.30 6.51
N GLN A 87 -6.27 -1.71 5.52
CA GLN A 87 -6.93 -0.42 5.67
C GLN A 87 -8.21 -0.52 6.51
N GLY A 88 -8.88 -1.66 6.51
CA GLY A 88 -10.07 -1.91 7.31
C GLY A 88 -9.74 -2.51 8.67
N VAL A 89 -9.64 -3.84 8.73
CA VAL A 89 -9.48 -4.64 9.97
C VAL A 89 -8.27 -4.21 10.80
N MET A 90 -7.06 -4.20 10.21
CA MET A 90 -5.85 -3.84 10.97
C MET A 90 -5.91 -2.40 11.48
N LYS A 91 -6.54 -1.49 10.71
CA LYS A 91 -6.78 -0.12 11.16
C LYS A 91 -7.77 -0.08 12.32
N VAL A 92 -8.88 -0.80 12.26
CA VAL A 92 -9.83 -0.89 13.37
C VAL A 92 -9.17 -1.39 14.64
N ILE A 93 -8.34 -2.44 14.57
CA ILE A 93 -7.56 -2.94 15.71
C ILE A 93 -6.71 -1.82 16.31
N ASN A 94 -5.96 -1.10 15.48
CA ASN A 94 -5.09 -0.02 15.94
C ASN A 94 -5.87 1.15 16.55
N VAL A 95 -6.98 1.56 15.92
CA VAL A 95 -7.83 2.65 16.43
C VAL A 95 -8.46 2.26 17.77
N ASN A 96 -8.96 1.04 17.90
CA ASN A 96 -9.53 0.54 19.15
C ASN A 96 -8.49 0.56 20.27
N LYS A 97 -7.26 0.07 20.02
CA LYS A 97 -6.16 0.17 21.00
C LYS A 97 -5.86 1.61 21.42
N LEU A 98 -5.85 2.56 20.47
CA LEU A 98 -5.62 3.97 20.77
C LEU A 98 -6.74 4.56 21.64
N THR A 99 -8.00 4.32 21.29
CA THR A 99 -9.14 4.90 22.02
C THR A 99 -9.31 4.27 23.41
N ASP A 100 -9.01 2.98 23.56
CA ASP A 100 -8.97 2.29 24.85
C ASP A 100 -7.86 2.87 25.75
N ALA A 101 -6.70 3.20 25.17
CA ALA A 101 -5.62 3.92 25.84
C ALA A 101 -5.89 5.42 26.07
N GLY A 102 -7.12 5.89 25.78
CA GLY A 102 -7.57 7.25 26.07
C GLY A 102 -7.24 8.29 24.99
N CYS A 103 -6.76 7.89 23.82
CA CYS A 103 -6.52 8.81 22.71
C CYS A 103 -7.81 9.17 21.96
N ARG A 104 -7.82 10.35 21.35
CA ARG A 104 -8.75 10.72 20.27
C ARG A 104 -8.13 10.39 18.93
N VAL A 105 -8.91 9.90 17.98
CA VAL A 105 -8.42 9.49 16.67
C VAL A 105 -9.14 10.26 15.57
N LYS A 106 -8.37 10.90 14.69
CA LYS A 106 -8.87 11.53 13.48
C LYS A 106 -8.55 10.67 12.27
N ILE A 107 -9.58 10.23 11.56
CA ILE A 107 -9.46 9.56 10.27
C ILE A 107 -9.60 10.62 9.18
N TRP A 108 -8.49 10.92 8.52
CA TRP A 108 -8.40 11.94 7.48
C TRP A 108 -8.74 11.32 6.12
N VAL A 109 -9.94 11.62 5.62
CA VAL A 109 -10.40 11.23 4.29
C VAL A 109 -9.78 12.20 3.29
N ALA A 110 -8.65 11.78 2.73
CA ALA A 110 -7.73 12.61 1.97
C ALA A 110 -8.17 12.72 0.49
N ASP A 111 -9.36 13.29 0.26
CA ASP A 111 -9.98 13.40 -1.06
C ASP A 111 -9.24 14.33 -2.03
N TRP A 112 -8.76 15.50 -1.58
CA TRP A 112 -7.88 16.33 -2.40
C TRP A 112 -6.54 15.65 -2.68
N PHE A 113 -5.98 14.93 -1.72
CA PHE A 113 -4.74 14.18 -1.91
C PHE A 113 -4.89 13.08 -2.97
N ALA A 114 -5.98 12.31 -2.91
CA ALA A 114 -6.32 11.34 -3.94
C ALA A 114 -6.47 12.00 -5.33
N GLN A 115 -7.04 13.21 -5.40
CA GLN A 115 -7.13 13.96 -6.65
C GLN A 115 -5.75 14.40 -7.16
N LEU A 116 -4.90 14.96 -6.29
CA LEU A 116 -3.52 15.36 -6.62
C LEU A 116 -2.67 14.18 -7.10
N ASN A 117 -2.94 12.97 -6.60
CA ASN A 117 -2.29 11.74 -7.04
C ASN A 117 -3.02 11.00 -8.19
N ASN A 118 -3.93 11.72 -8.88
CA ASN A 118 -4.71 11.24 -10.03
C ASN A 118 -5.46 9.92 -9.81
N LYS A 119 -5.93 9.67 -8.58
CA LYS A 119 -6.75 8.49 -8.27
C LYS A 119 -8.14 8.68 -8.86
N MET A 120 -8.77 7.58 -9.28
CA MET A 120 -10.08 7.61 -9.94
C MET A 120 -10.14 8.55 -11.16
N GLY A 121 -9.00 8.75 -11.84
CA GLY A 121 -8.87 9.69 -12.97
C GLY A 121 -8.94 11.17 -12.57
N GLY A 122 -8.67 11.50 -11.31
CA GLY A 122 -8.76 12.88 -10.79
C GLY A 122 -10.19 13.37 -10.57
N ASP A 123 -11.19 12.50 -10.70
CA ASP A 123 -12.61 12.82 -10.53
C ASP A 123 -12.97 12.88 -9.04
N LEU A 124 -13.05 14.09 -8.51
CA LEU A 124 -13.33 14.34 -7.09
C LEU A 124 -14.67 13.74 -6.63
N LYS A 125 -15.70 13.71 -7.49
CA LYS A 125 -17.01 13.13 -7.12
C LYS A 125 -16.89 11.61 -6.94
N LYS A 126 -16.12 10.93 -7.80
CA LYS A 126 -15.84 9.49 -7.64
C LYS A 126 -15.00 9.24 -6.40
N ILE A 127 -13.97 10.06 -6.15
CA ILE A 127 -13.15 9.99 -4.94
C ILE A 127 -14.01 10.14 -3.69
N GLN A 128 -14.89 11.14 -3.64
CA GLN A 128 -15.80 11.35 -2.50
C GLN A 128 -16.82 10.22 -2.35
N THR A 129 -17.27 9.62 -3.45
CA THR A 129 -18.10 8.41 -3.39
C THR A 129 -17.32 7.25 -2.74
N VAL A 130 -16.05 7.05 -3.11
CA VAL A 130 -15.18 6.05 -2.47
C VAL A 130 -14.96 6.39 -1.00
N GLY A 131 -14.73 7.65 -0.64
CA GLY A 131 -14.50 8.07 0.75
C GLY A 131 -15.69 7.75 1.66
N LYS A 132 -16.93 7.97 1.19
CA LYS A 132 -18.14 7.56 1.91
C LYS A 132 -18.19 6.05 2.11
N TYR A 133 -17.82 5.28 1.10
CA TYR A 133 -17.74 3.81 1.19
C TYR A 133 -16.70 3.36 2.21
N LEU A 134 -15.54 4.03 2.29
CA LEU A 134 -14.53 3.71 3.29
C LEU A 134 -15.05 3.95 4.73
N ILE A 135 -15.74 5.08 4.94
CA ILE A 135 -16.37 5.41 6.23
C ILE A 135 -17.37 4.32 6.65
N GLU A 136 -18.23 3.88 5.74
CA GLU A 136 -19.22 2.83 6.03
C GLU A 136 -18.56 1.49 6.37
N ILE A 137 -17.45 1.14 5.72
CA ILE A 137 -16.66 -0.05 6.11
C ILE A 137 -16.13 0.09 7.53
N TRP A 138 -15.50 1.20 7.89
CA TRP A 138 -14.91 1.34 9.23
C TRP A 138 -15.96 1.29 10.34
N LYS A 139 -17.15 1.88 10.10
CA LYS A 139 -18.28 1.77 11.03
C LYS A 139 -18.76 0.33 11.18
N ALA A 140 -18.92 -0.40 10.08
CA ALA A 140 -19.38 -1.79 10.10
C ALA A 140 -18.32 -2.77 10.64
N ALA A 141 -17.03 -2.45 10.48
CA ALA A 141 -15.91 -3.30 10.88
C ALA A 141 -15.62 -3.25 12.39
N GLY A 142 -16.44 -2.62 13.23
CA GLY A 142 -16.29 -2.72 14.69
C GLY A 142 -15.35 -1.69 15.33
N LEU A 143 -15.32 -0.46 14.81
CA LEU A 143 -14.78 0.67 15.57
C LEU A 143 -15.55 0.86 16.88
N ARG A 144 -14.82 0.91 18.00
CA ARG A 144 -15.34 1.20 19.33
C ARG A 144 -15.08 2.65 19.71
N ASN A 145 -15.74 3.12 20.77
CA ASN A 145 -15.55 4.48 21.30
C ASN A 145 -15.72 5.54 20.21
N LEU A 146 -16.81 5.47 19.44
CA LEU A 146 -17.06 6.34 18.28
C LEU A 146 -17.09 7.83 18.65
N ASP A 147 -17.37 8.17 19.91
CA ASP A 147 -17.27 9.53 20.47
C ASP A 147 -15.82 10.07 20.48
N LYS A 148 -14.82 9.19 20.39
CA LYS A 148 -13.39 9.52 20.29
C LYS A 148 -12.84 9.40 18.87
N VAL A 149 -13.65 9.04 17.88
CA VAL A 149 -13.23 8.88 16.48
C VAL A 149 -13.93 9.92 15.59
N GLU A 150 -13.15 10.75 14.92
CA GLU A 150 -13.64 11.79 14.01
C GLU A 150 -13.25 11.45 12.57
N PHE A 151 -14.23 11.41 11.66
CA PHE A 151 -13.98 11.33 10.22
C PHE A 151 -13.98 12.75 9.64
N LEU A 152 -12.85 13.17 9.10
CA LEU A 152 -12.63 14.53 8.59
C LEU A 152 -12.27 14.48 7.11
N TRP A 153 -12.93 15.29 6.29
CA TRP A 153 -12.68 15.38 4.85
C TRP A 153 -11.64 16.46 4.57
N SER A 154 -10.61 16.12 3.79
CA SER A 154 -9.52 17.05 3.55
C SER A 154 -9.97 18.32 2.85
N SER A 155 -10.81 18.19 1.82
CA SER A 155 -11.35 19.33 1.10
C SER A 155 -12.21 20.22 2.00
N GLU A 156 -13.09 19.65 2.84
CA GLU A 156 -13.99 20.43 3.70
C GLU A 156 -13.21 21.20 4.78
N GLU A 157 -12.33 20.50 5.50
CA GLU A 157 -11.54 21.10 6.59
C GLU A 157 -10.54 22.14 6.09
N ILE A 158 -9.85 21.87 4.98
CA ILE A 158 -8.91 22.84 4.42
C ILE A 158 -9.67 24.07 3.90
N ASN A 159 -10.84 23.92 3.27
CA ASN A 159 -11.62 25.07 2.83
C ASN A 159 -12.14 25.91 4.00
N SER A 160 -12.63 25.27 5.07
CA SER A 160 -13.20 25.98 6.23
C SER A 160 -12.17 26.85 6.96
N ARG A 161 -10.89 26.44 6.93
CA ARG A 161 -9.77 27.16 7.57
C ARG A 161 -8.60 27.39 6.60
N ALA A 162 -8.92 27.77 5.37
CA ALA A 162 -7.93 27.95 4.29
C ALA A 162 -6.85 28.97 4.63
N HIS A 163 -7.23 30.02 5.38
CA HIS A 163 -6.33 31.07 5.86
C HIS A 163 -5.31 30.57 6.90
N GLU A 164 -5.57 29.45 7.57
CA GLU A 164 -4.61 28.80 8.47
C GLU A 164 -3.73 27.79 7.70
N TYR A 165 -4.35 27.01 6.81
CA TYR A 165 -3.72 25.86 6.17
C TYR A 165 -2.70 26.25 5.09
N TRP A 166 -3.07 27.09 4.13
CA TRP A 166 -2.19 27.37 2.99
C TRP A 166 -0.92 28.16 3.36
N PRO A 167 -0.94 29.12 4.30
CA PRO A 167 0.30 29.73 4.78
C PRO A 167 1.26 28.70 5.39
N LEU A 168 0.75 27.70 6.10
CA LEU A 168 1.55 26.61 6.65
C LEU A 168 2.19 25.75 5.55
N VAL A 169 1.42 25.37 4.52
CA VAL A 169 1.94 24.63 3.35
C VAL A 169 3.08 25.41 2.68
N MET A 170 2.89 26.72 2.47
CA MET A 170 3.90 27.58 1.84
C MET A 170 5.11 27.80 2.73
N ASP A 171 4.94 27.87 4.05
CA ASP A 171 6.06 27.97 5.00
C ASP A 171 6.90 26.69 5.03
N ILE A 172 6.27 25.52 4.97
CA ILE A 172 6.96 24.23 4.84
C ILE A 172 7.73 24.19 3.51
N ALA A 173 7.08 24.58 2.41
CA ALA A 173 7.69 24.58 1.08
C ALA A 173 8.92 25.50 1.01
N ARG A 174 8.83 26.75 1.50
CA ARG A 174 9.94 27.72 1.41
C ARG A 174 11.17 27.35 2.26
N ARG A 175 10.99 26.52 3.30
CA ARG A 175 12.08 26.07 4.19
C ARG A 175 12.78 24.81 3.69
N ASN A 176 12.20 24.13 2.71
CA ASN A 176 12.71 22.86 2.22
C ASN A 176 13.25 22.98 0.80
N LYS A 177 14.43 22.41 0.57
CA LYS A 177 14.97 22.26 -0.78
C LYS A 177 14.14 21.25 -1.56
N LEU A 178 13.94 21.48 -2.86
CA LEU A 178 13.15 20.59 -3.72
C LEU A 178 13.55 19.10 -3.62
N PRO A 179 14.85 18.70 -3.60
CA PRO A 179 15.22 17.30 -3.44
C PRO A 179 14.74 16.66 -2.12
N ARG A 180 14.57 17.46 -1.04
CA ARG A 180 14.03 16.96 0.23
C ARG A 180 12.55 16.60 0.10
N ILE A 181 11.79 17.39 -0.65
CA ILE A 181 10.37 17.16 -0.94
C ILE A 181 10.20 15.98 -1.90
N MET A 182 11.01 15.91 -2.96
CA MET A 182 10.97 14.79 -3.92
C MET A 182 11.23 13.43 -3.27
N ARG A 183 12.15 13.35 -2.29
CA ARG A 183 12.39 12.10 -1.53
C ARG A 183 11.16 11.62 -0.74
N CYS A 184 10.21 12.50 -0.44
CA CYS A 184 8.94 12.15 0.20
C CYS A 184 7.88 11.66 -0.79
N CYS A 185 8.08 11.69 -2.11
CA CYS A 185 7.06 11.26 -3.08
C CYS A 185 6.68 9.76 -2.95
N GLN A 186 7.51 8.97 -2.28
CA GLN A 186 7.19 7.56 -1.95
C GLN A 186 5.93 7.40 -1.10
N ILE A 187 5.55 8.41 -0.30
CA ILE A 187 4.35 8.37 0.56
C ILE A 187 3.05 8.25 -0.26
N MET A 188 3.07 8.68 -1.52
CA MET A 188 1.94 8.57 -2.46
C MET A 188 2.17 7.47 -3.52
N GLY A 189 3.15 6.58 -3.28
CA GLY A 189 3.49 5.46 -4.17
C GLY A 189 4.23 5.86 -5.44
N ARG A 190 4.99 6.96 -5.43
CA ARG A 190 5.79 7.45 -6.55
C ARG A 190 7.29 7.40 -6.25
N SER A 191 8.11 7.23 -7.28
CA SER A 191 9.56 7.38 -7.18
C SER A 191 9.96 8.86 -7.29
N ASP A 192 11.13 9.22 -6.76
CA ASP A 192 11.74 10.53 -7.01
C ASP A 192 12.31 10.66 -8.44
N SER A 193 12.37 9.55 -9.16
CA SER A 193 12.73 9.48 -10.58
C SER A 193 11.53 9.53 -11.53
N ASP A 194 10.30 9.53 -11.03
CA ASP A 194 9.10 9.59 -11.88
C ASP A 194 8.92 10.99 -12.48
N GLU A 195 8.18 11.09 -13.59
CA GLU A 195 7.69 12.37 -14.08
C GLU A 195 6.57 12.87 -13.16
N LEU A 196 6.94 13.78 -12.24
CA LEU A 196 6.04 14.33 -11.24
C LEU A 196 5.40 15.63 -11.74
N THR A 197 4.09 15.76 -11.53
CA THR A 197 3.38 17.03 -11.67
C THR A 197 3.70 17.97 -10.50
N ALA A 198 3.49 19.28 -10.68
CA ALA A 198 3.65 20.25 -9.58
C ALA A 198 2.73 19.92 -8.39
N ALA A 199 1.51 19.42 -8.64
CA ALA A 199 0.60 18.93 -7.62
C ALA A 199 1.23 17.85 -6.72
N GLN A 200 1.98 16.93 -7.32
CA GLN A 200 2.68 15.86 -6.61
C GLN A 200 3.89 16.36 -5.81
N ILE A 201 4.47 17.50 -6.18
CA ILE A 201 5.50 18.18 -5.36
C ILE A 201 4.86 18.85 -4.14
N PHE A 202 3.66 19.44 -4.29
CA PHE A 202 2.94 20.04 -3.17
C PHE A 202 2.35 19.01 -2.21
N TYR A 203 2.05 17.79 -2.68
CA TYR A 203 1.45 16.74 -1.87
C TYR A 203 2.22 16.49 -0.54
N PRO A 204 3.55 16.24 -0.51
CA PRO A 204 4.27 16.10 0.76
C PRO A 204 4.24 17.34 1.66
N CYS A 205 4.24 18.55 1.08
CA CYS A 205 4.12 19.79 1.86
C CYS A 205 2.74 19.88 2.53
N MET A 206 1.68 19.50 1.82
CA MET A 206 0.31 19.43 2.33
C MET A 206 0.18 18.38 3.43
N GLN A 207 0.69 17.16 3.23
CA GLN A 207 0.60 16.13 4.26
C GLN A 207 1.44 16.46 5.51
N CYS A 208 2.54 17.19 5.35
CA CYS A 208 3.28 17.74 6.48
C CYS A 208 2.47 18.82 7.22
N ALA A 209 1.76 19.68 6.49
CA ALA A 209 0.87 20.69 7.07
C ALA A 209 -0.30 20.08 7.85
N ASP A 210 -0.89 18.97 7.36
CA ASP A 210 -1.98 18.25 8.02
C ASP A 210 -1.66 17.91 9.48
N ILE A 211 -0.43 17.49 9.76
CA ILE A 211 0.00 17.10 11.12
C ILE A 211 -0.23 18.24 12.12
N PHE A 212 0.11 19.47 11.74
CA PHE A 212 -0.06 20.64 12.59
C PHE A 212 -1.48 21.19 12.55
N PHE A 213 -2.10 21.18 11.37
CA PHE A 213 -3.45 21.66 11.15
C PHE A 213 -4.51 20.84 11.91
N LEU A 214 -4.33 19.53 11.95
CA LEU A 214 -5.15 18.59 12.72
C LEU A 214 -4.79 18.58 14.21
N LYS A 215 -3.70 19.25 14.59
CA LYS A 215 -3.12 19.28 15.94
C LYS A 215 -2.80 17.87 16.45
N ALA A 216 -2.29 17.01 15.56
CA ALA A 216 -1.93 15.65 15.91
C ALA A 216 -0.71 15.64 16.84
N ASP A 217 -0.82 14.91 17.95
CA ASP A 217 0.32 14.59 18.81
C ASP A 217 0.99 13.30 18.33
N ILE A 218 0.22 12.36 17.76
CA ILE A 218 0.71 11.07 17.28
C ILE A 218 0.34 10.88 15.80
N CYS A 219 1.34 10.76 14.94
CA CYS A 219 1.18 10.35 13.54
C CYS A 219 1.15 8.81 13.48
N GLN A 220 -0.05 8.22 13.43
CA GLN A 220 -0.25 6.76 13.43
C GLN A 220 -0.51 6.24 12.01
N LEU A 221 0.51 6.31 11.16
CA LEU A 221 0.44 5.93 9.74
C LEU A 221 1.32 4.70 9.43
N GLY A 222 1.30 4.19 8.21
CA GLY A 222 2.16 3.06 7.80
C GLY A 222 3.64 3.43 7.77
N MET A 223 4.53 2.44 7.76
CA MET A 223 5.98 2.66 7.60
C MET A 223 6.33 3.41 6.30
N ASP A 224 5.51 3.28 5.25
CA ASP A 224 5.67 4.00 3.98
C ASP A 224 5.46 5.51 4.09
N GLN A 225 4.75 5.97 5.13
CA GLN A 225 4.51 7.40 5.42
C GLN A 225 5.62 8.04 6.27
N ARG A 226 6.61 7.26 6.73
CA ARG A 226 7.65 7.71 7.66
C ARG A 226 8.39 8.98 7.21
N LYS A 227 8.70 9.12 5.91
CA LYS A 227 9.52 10.22 5.42
C LYS A 227 8.89 11.61 5.59
N VAL A 228 7.57 11.72 5.42
CA VAL A 228 6.85 12.99 5.64
C VAL A 228 6.63 13.25 7.13
N ASN A 229 6.46 12.20 7.93
CA ASN A 229 6.40 12.35 9.39
C ASN A 229 7.74 12.86 9.96
N VAL A 230 8.86 12.37 9.43
CA VAL A 230 10.20 12.92 9.76
C VAL A 230 10.36 14.35 9.25
N LEU A 231 9.83 14.69 8.06
CA LEU A 231 9.80 16.07 7.56
C LEU A 231 9.08 17.00 8.53
N ALA A 232 7.98 16.57 9.16
CA ALA A 232 7.29 17.37 10.17
C ALA A 232 8.12 17.57 11.44
N ARG A 233 8.90 16.57 11.86
CA ARG A 233 9.82 16.72 13.00
C ARG A 233 10.98 17.67 12.69
N GLU A 234 11.52 17.62 11.47
CA GLU A 234 12.53 18.57 10.97
C GLU A 234 11.95 19.99 10.91
N TYR A 235 10.72 20.14 10.41
CA TYR A 235 10.04 21.43 10.38
C TYR A 235 9.84 22.03 11.79
N CYS A 236 9.56 21.20 12.80
CA CYS A 236 9.53 21.66 14.20
C CYS A 236 10.86 22.28 14.64
N ASP A 237 12.00 21.75 14.20
CA ASP A 237 13.32 22.33 14.51
C ASP A 237 13.47 23.71 13.86
N ASP A 238 13.07 23.85 12.60
CA ASP A 238 13.14 25.12 11.85
C ASP A 238 12.29 26.24 12.46
N ILE A 239 11.14 25.89 13.05
CA ILE A 239 10.23 26.83 13.72
C ILE A 239 10.45 26.87 15.24
N LYS A 240 11.45 26.15 15.77
CA LYS A 240 11.79 26.06 17.20
C LYS A 240 10.61 25.60 18.07
N ARG A 241 9.75 24.73 17.53
CA ARG A 241 8.64 24.09 18.27
C ARG A 241 9.17 22.93 19.08
N LYS A 242 9.08 23.03 20.41
CA LYS A 242 9.54 21.98 21.35
C LYS A 242 8.73 20.69 21.25
N ASN A 243 7.41 20.81 21.16
CA ASN A 243 6.51 19.64 21.11
C ASN A 243 6.42 19.11 19.69
N LYS A 244 7.26 18.13 19.39
CA LYS A 244 7.27 17.41 18.12
C LYS A 244 6.18 16.33 18.11
N PRO A 245 5.59 16.03 16.94
CA PRO A 245 4.69 14.89 16.81
C PRO A 245 5.45 13.57 17.00
N ILE A 246 4.87 12.65 17.77
CA ILE A 246 5.35 11.28 17.90
C ILE A 246 5.02 10.56 16.59
N ILE A 247 5.99 9.89 15.99
CA ILE A 247 5.76 9.02 14.83
C ILE A 247 5.55 7.61 15.35
N LEU A 248 4.37 7.03 15.12
CA LEU A 248 4.04 5.66 15.52
C LEU A 248 3.67 4.85 14.28
N SER A 249 4.70 4.38 13.58
CA SER A 249 4.53 3.74 12.27
C SER A 249 4.20 2.27 12.40
N HIS A 250 3.06 1.83 11.85
CA HIS A 250 2.62 0.43 11.91
C HIS A 250 3.20 -0.42 10.78
N HIS A 251 3.24 -1.74 11.01
CA HIS A 251 3.74 -2.72 10.07
C HIS A 251 2.95 -2.72 8.74
N MET A 252 3.64 -2.93 7.62
CA MET A 252 3.02 -3.04 6.30
C MET A 252 2.59 -4.49 6.06
N LEU A 253 1.30 -4.77 6.07
CA LEU A 253 0.82 -6.12 5.81
C LEU A 253 1.15 -6.54 4.35
N PRO A 254 1.82 -7.69 4.15
CA PRO A 254 2.28 -8.12 2.83
C PRO A 254 1.12 -8.51 1.90
N GLY A 255 1.40 -8.56 0.60
CA GLY A 255 0.50 -9.19 -0.36
C GLY A 255 0.53 -10.72 -0.22
N LEU A 256 -0.52 -11.40 -0.69
CA LEU A 256 -0.64 -12.86 -0.56
C LEU A 256 0.35 -13.64 -1.44
N GLN A 257 1.01 -13.02 -2.42
CA GLN A 257 1.97 -13.71 -3.29
C GLN A 257 3.42 -13.54 -2.80
N GLN A 258 4.31 -14.41 -3.27
CA GLN A 258 5.71 -14.39 -2.87
C GLN A 258 6.41 -13.07 -3.22
N GLY A 259 7.18 -12.52 -2.28
CA GLY A 259 7.98 -11.31 -2.49
C GLY A 259 7.19 -10.00 -2.49
N GLN A 260 5.89 -10.03 -2.22
CA GLN A 260 5.07 -8.82 -2.13
C GLN A 260 5.13 -8.24 -0.71
N GLU A 261 6.05 -7.31 -0.48
CA GLU A 261 6.23 -6.64 0.82
C GLU A 261 5.01 -5.82 1.27
N LYS A 262 4.12 -5.46 0.35
CA LYS A 262 2.86 -4.77 0.64
C LYS A 262 1.75 -5.19 -0.31
N MET A 263 0.51 -5.20 0.17
CA MET A 263 -0.66 -5.35 -0.70
C MET A 263 -0.70 -4.27 -1.77
N SER A 264 -1.02 -4.67 -3.01
CA SER A 264 -1.14 -3.76 -4.15
C SER A 264 -2.54 -3.81 -4.74
N LYS A 265 -3.05 -2.62 -5.09
CA LYS A 265 -4.30 -2.47 -5.84
C LYS A 265 -4.18 -2.94 -7.30
N SER A 266 -2.96 -3.09 -7.81
CA SER A 266 -2.72 -3.52 -9.20
C SER A 266 -2.98 -5.02 -9.42
N ASP A 267 -2.89 -5.83 -8.37
CA ASP A 267 -3.17 -7.26 -8.43
C ASP A 267 -4.30 -7.61 -7.45
N PRO A 268 -5.56 -7.69 -7.93
CA PRO A 268 -6.70 -8.03 -7.09
C PRO A 268 -6.61 -9.41 -6.42
N SER A 269 -5.80 -10.33 -6.95
CA SER A 269 -5.62 -11.67 -6.36
C SER A 269 -4.65 -11.67 -5.17
N SER A 270 -3.78 -10.64 -5.09
CA SER A 270 -2.84 -10.46 -3.99
C SER A 270 -3.44 -9.86 -2.72
N SER A 271 -4.64 -9.27 -2.81
CA SER A 271 -5.23 -8.47 -1.74
C SER A 271 -6.62 -8.98 -1.38
N ILE A 272 -6.89 -9.10 -0.08
CA ILE A 272 -8.24 -9.35 0.44
C ILE A 272 -8.93 -8.00 0.64
N TYR A 273 -10.10 -7.84 0.04
CA TYR A 273 -10.93 -6.66 0.20
C TYR A 273 -11.99 -6.88 1.30
N MET A 274 -12.40 -5.77 1.92
CA MET A 274 -13.29 -5.79 3.09
C MET A 274 -14.67 -6.38 2.80
N GLU A 275 -15.09 -6.34 1.53
CA GLU A 275 -16.36 -6.90 1.04
C GLU A 275 -16.16 -8.01 -0.01
N ASP A 276 -15.01 -8.69 0.01
CA ASP A 276 -14.88 -9.95 -0.73
C ASP A 276 -15.85 -10.98 -0.14
N GLU A 277 -16.50 -11.75 -1.00
CA GLU A 277 -17.36 -12.87 -0.59
C GLU A 277 -16.52 -14.00 0.01
N GLU A 278 -17.15 -14.88 0.81
CA GLU A 278 -16.47 -16.01 1.44
C GLU A 278 -15.69 -16.88 0.44
N ALA A 279 -16.28 -17.15 -0.72
CA ALA A 279 -15.64 -17.91 -1.79
C ALA A 279 -14.38 -17.19 -2.34
N GLU A 280 -14.41 -15.86 -2.47
CA GLU A 280 -13.27 -15.08 -2.96
C GLU A 280 -12.12 -15.10 -1.95
N VAL A 281 -12.42 -14.92 -0.66
CA VAL A 281 -11.43 -15.04 0.44
C VAL A 281 -10.78 -16.42 0.42
N ASN A 282 -11.59 -17.48 0.34
CA ASN A 282 -11.13 -18.86 0.33
C ASN A 282 -10.18 -19.13 -0.85
N VAL A 283 -10.51 -18.65 -2.05
CA VAL A 283 -9.67 -18.81 -3.25
C VAL A 283 -8.35 -18.05 -3.11
N LYS A 284 -8.37 -16.81 -2.61
CA LYS A 284 -7.18 -15.99 -2.42
C LYS A 284 -6.22 -16.60 -1.41
N ILE A 285 -6.72 -17.00 -0.23
CA ILE A 285 -5.88 -17.65 0.80
C ILE A 285 -5.37 -19.01 0.32
N LYS A 286 -6.18 -19.80 -0.40
CA LYS A 286 -5.74 -21.08 -0.98
C LYS A 286 -4.51 -20.88 -1.89
N LYS A 287 -4.53 -19.83 -2.71
CA LYS A 287 -3.44 -19.47 -3.64
C LYS A 287 -2.26 -18.72 -2.99
N ALA A 288 -2.40 -18.29 -1.73
CA ALA A 288 -1.36 -17.50 -1.06
C ALA A 288 -0.05 -18.27 -0.91
N TYR A 289 1.07 -17.55 -0.91
CA TYR A 289 2.39 -18.10 -0.63
C TYR A 289 2.46 -18.56 0.84
N CYS A 290 2.80 -19.82 1.08
CA CYS A 290 2.87 -20.41 2.42
C CYS A 290 3.59 -21.76 2.35
N LEU A 291 4.92 -21.73 2.33
CA LEU A 291 5.74 -22.94 2.24
C LEU A 291 5.89 -23.61 3.62
N PRO A 292 5.79 -24.95 3.72
CA PRO A 292 5.98 -25.67 4.98
C PRO A 292 7.28 -25.27 5.68
N LYS A 293 7.25 -25.13 7.01
CA LYS A 293 8.39 -24.73 7.88
C LYS A 293 8.97 -23.33 7.65
N ILE A 294 8.65 -22.66 6.53
CA ILE A 294 9.20 -21.33 6.20
C ILE A 294 8.32 -20.24 6.80
N VAL A 295 8.88 -19.54 7.79
CA VAL A 295 8.20 -18.45 8.50
C VAL A 295 8.46 -17.09 7.86
N GLU A 296 9.71 -16.84 7.48
CA GLU A 296 10.11 -15.56 6.91
C GLU A 296 9.43 -15.32 5.55
N GLY A 297 8.83 -14.13 5.39
CA GLY A 297 8.13 -13.76 4.17
C GLY A 297 6.83 -14.54 3.91
N ASN A 298 6.27 -15.22 4.92
CA ASN A 298 5.03 -15.99 4.78
C ASN A 298 3.80 -15.11 5.09
N PRO A 299 3.04 -14.66 4.06
CA PRO A 299 1.90 -13.78 4.27
C PRO A 299 0.79 -14.41 5.11
N CYS A 300 0.58 -15.72 5.08
CA CYS A 300 -0.44 -16.34 5.91
C CYS A 300 -0.13 -16.19 7.41
N LEU A 301 1.14 -16.36 7.80
CA LEU A 301 1.57 -16.18 9.20
C LEU A 301 1.50 -14.71 9.62
N GLU A 302 1.84 -13.79 8.72
CA GLU A 302 1.71 -12.34 8.91
C GLU A 302 0.26 -11.92 9.17
N TYR A 303 -0.70 -12.46 8.42
CA TYR A 303 -2.13 -12.21 8.65
C TYR A 303 -2.59 -12.79 9.99
N ILE A 304 -2.13 -13.98 10.36
CA ILE A 304 -2.44 -14.56 11.67
C ILE A 304 -1.91 -13.65 12.79
N LYS A 305 -0.66 -13.19 12.68
CA LYS A 305 0.01 -12.34 13.68
C LYS A 305 -0.64 -10.96 13.84
N TYR A 306 -0.94 -10.28 12.75
CA TYR A 306 -1.34 -8.86 12.77
C TYR A 306 -2.85 -8.64 12.65
N ILE A 307 -3.60 -9.66 12.24
CA ILE A 307 -5.07 -9.60 12.15
C ILE A 307 -5.72 -10.57 13.13
N VAL A 308 -5.45 -11.87 13.00
CA VAL A 308 -6.26 -12.88 13.69
C VAL A 308 -6.02 -12.88 15.20
N PHE A 309 -4.76 -12.93 15.65
CA PHE A 309 -4.41 -12.86 17.07
C PHE A 309 -4.90 -11.56 17.73
N PRO A 310 -4.66 -10.35 17.18
CA PRO A 310 -5.17 -9.14 17.78
C PRO A 310 -6.70 -9.02 17.79
N TRP A 311 -7.39 -9.76 16.91
CA TRP A 311 -8.85 -9.73 16.83
C TRP A 311 -9.53 -10.71 17.78
N PHE A 312 -9.08 -11.96 17.83
CA PHE A 312 -9.71 -13.03 18.63
C PHE A 312 -8.95 -13.35 19.92
N GLY A 313 -7.68 -12.97 20.04
CA GLY A 313 -6.79 -13.38 21.14
C GLY A 313 -6.16 -14.77 20.94
N GLU A 314 -6.68 -15.56 20.02
CA GLU A 314 -6.26 -16.94 19.75
C GLU A 314 -6.40 -17.28 18.26
N PHE A 315 -5.86 -18.43 17.86
CA PHE A 315 -6.06 -18.99 16.52
C PHE A 315 -6.43 -20.47 16.59
N GLU A 316 -7.66 -20.79 16.17
CA GLU A 316 -8.20 -22.13 16.13
C GLU A 316 -7.94 -22.78 14.76
N VAL A 317 -7.34 -23.98 14.77
CA VAL A 317 -7.12 -24.81 13.57
C VAL A 317 -7.93 -26.08 13.69
N GLU A 318 -8.98 -26.18 12.90
CA GLU A 318 -9.82 -27.38 12.80
C GLU A 318 -9.19 -28.40 11.84
N ARG A 319 -8.95 -29.62 12.33
CA ARG A 319 -8.30 -30.69 11.56
C ARG A 319 -8.89 -32.03 11.92
N ARG A 320 -8.75 -32.98 10.99
CA ARG A 320 -9.12 -34.38 11.25
C ARG A 320 -8.22 -34.96 12.35
N GLU A 321 -8.73 -35.95 13.07
CA GLU A 321 -7.96 -36.70 14.08
C GLU A 321 -6.64 -37.24 13.52
N GLU A 322 -6.64 -37.72 12.29
CA GLU A 322 -5.47 -38.21 11.55
C GLU A 322 -4.36 -37.16 11.39
N ASN A 323 -4.71 -35.87 11.40
CA ASN A 323 -3.80 -34.73 11.30
C ASN A 323 -3.54 -34.05 12.67
N GLY A 324 -3.81 -34.77 13.77
CA GLY A 324 -3.57 -34.30 15.14
C GLY A 324 -4.74 -33.54 15.78
N GLY A 325 -5.94 -33.62 15.19
CA GLY A 325 -7.17 -33.04 15.75
C GLY A 325 -7.19 -31.50 15.79
N ASN A 326 -8.30 -30.97 16.32
CA ASN A 326 -8.45 -29.53 16.52
C ASN A 326 -7.41 -29.00 17.51
N LYS A 327 -6.77 -27.87 17.20
CA LYS A 327 -5.78 -27.22 18.06
C LYS A 327 -6.02 -25.72 18.11
N THR A 328 -6.01 -25.16 19.32
CA THR A 328 -6.09 -23.71 19.56
C THR A 328 -4.73 -23.21 20.00
N PHE A 329 -4.21 -22.22 19.27
CA PHE A 329 -2.97 -21.53 19.60
C PHE A 329 -3.27 -20.25 20.35
N ASN A 330 -2.70 -20.09 21.54
CA ASN A 330 -2.92 -18.92 22.41
C ASN A 330 -1.86 -17.83 22.24
N SER A 331 -0.80 -18.11 21.48
CA SER A 331 0.25 -17.16 21.16
C SER A 331 0.82 -17.40 19.77
N PHE A 332 1.38 -16.36 19.17
CA PHE A 332 2.02 -16.49 17.86
C PHE A 332 3.29 -17.35 17.94
N GLU A 333 3.99 -17.30 19.07
CA GLU A 333 5.19 -18.10 19.34
C GLU A 333 4.88 -19.61 19.32
N GLU A 334 3.77 -20.01 19.95
CA GLU A 334 3.29 -21.40 19.93
C GLU A 334 2.97 -21.87 18.50
N LEU A 335 2.26 -21.02 17.74
CA LEU A 335 1.93 -21.30 16.34
C LEU A 335 3.18 -21.46 15.46
N ILE A 336 4.17 -20.59 15.63
CA ILE A 336 5.43 -20.66 14.90
C ILE A 336 6.23 -21.91 15.27
N ALA A 337 6.26 -22.30 16.54
CA ALA A 337 6.92 -23.54 16.97
C ALA A 337 6.28 -24.76 16.31
N ALA A 338 4.95 -24.86 16.32
CA ALA A 338 4.22 -25.95 15.66
C ALA A 338 4.41 -25.95 14.13
N TYR A 339 4.43 -24.78 13.48
CA TYR A 339 4.63 -24.67 12.04
C TYR A 339 6.05 -25.07 11.60
N LYS A 340 7.08 -24.67 12.36
CA LYS A 340 8.48 -25.07 12.13
C LYS A 340 8.71 -26.55 12.46
N GLY A 341 8.05 -27.05 13.49
CA GLY A 341 8.08 -28.45 13.92
C GLY A 341 7.26 -29.40 13.05
N GLU A 342 6.64 -28.91 11.97
CA GLU A 342 5.75 -29.69 11.08
C GLU A 342 4.49 -30.26 11.74
N GLU A 343 4.21 -29.90 12.99
CA GLU A 343 2.93 -30.20 13.65
C GLU A 343 1.76 -29.45 13.02
N LEU A 344 2.01 -28.34 12.32
CA LEU A 344 1.00 -27.55 11.61
C LEU A 344 1.40 -27.39 10.14
N HIS A 345 0.63 -28.01 9.25
CA HIS A 345 0.87 -27.98 7.82
C HIS A 345 0.10 -26.83 7.13
N PRO A 346 0.61 -26.21 6.04
CA PRO A 346 -0.11 -25.18 5.29
C PRO A 346 -1.52 -25.59 4.82
N ALA A 347 -1.73 -26.89 4.57
CA ALA A 347 -3.02 -27.43 4.14
C ALA A 347 -4.11 -27.31 5.22
N ASP A 348 -3.73 -27.24 6.50
CA ASP A 348 -4.65 -27.01 7.61
C ASP A 348 -4.68 -25.53 8.02
N LEU A 349 -3.52 -24.87 8.00
CA LEU A 349 -3.38 -23.46 8.37
C LEU A 349 -4.20 -22.54 7.45
N LYS A 350 -4.19 -22.79 6.14
CA LYS A 350 -4.91 -21.95 5.17
C LYS A 350 -6.42 -21.99 5.34
N PRO A 351 -7.09 -23.15 5.40
CA PRO A 351 -8.52 -23.22 5.71
C PRO A 351 -8.90 -22.54 7.03
N ALA A 352 -8.12 -22.75 8.08
CA ALA A 352 -8.34 -22.10 9.38
C ALA A 352 -8.22 -20.57 9.28
N LEU A 353 -7.19 -20.07 8.57
CA LEU A 353 -7.03 -18.65 8.30
C LEU A 353 -8.22 -18.09 7.49
N SER A 354 -8.64 -18.76 6.42
CA SER A 354 -9.81 -18.34 5.64
C SER A 354 -11.05 -18.23 6.51
N LYS A 355 -11.32 -19.24 7.35
CA LYS A 355 -12.45 -19.25 8.28
C LYS A 355 -12.40 -18.06 9.24
N ALA A 356 -11.23 -17.78 9.82
CA ALA A 356 -11.04 -16.64 10.71
C ALA A 356 -11.27 -15.30 9.99
N ILE A 357 -10.69 -15.11 8.80
CA ILE A 357 -10.87 -13.88 8.02
C ILE A 357 -12.34 -13.68 7.62
N ASN A 358 -13.03 -14.73 7.18
CA ASN A 358 -14.45 -14.64 6.84
C ASN A 358 -15.31 -14.25 8.07
N LYS A 359 -15.04 -14.81 9.25
CA LYS A 359 -15.69 -14.39 10.50
C LYS A 359 -15.47 -12.89 10.78
N ILE A 360 -14.26 -12.37 10.56
CA ILE A 360 -13.92 -10.96 10.77
C ILE A 360 -14.65 -10.06 9.76
N LEU A 361 -14.74 -10.45 8.49
CA LEU A 361 -15.35 -9.65 7.43
C LEU A 361 -16.88 -9.70 7.45
N LYS A 362 -17.48 -10.70 8.13
CA LYS A 362 -18.92 -10.93 8.15
C LYS A 362 -19.77 -9.68 8.50
N PRO A 363 -19.45 -8.88 9.53
CA PRO A 363 -20.23 -7.66 9.83
C PRO A 363 -20.25 -6.65 8.69
N VAL A 364 -19.14 -6.54 7.94
CA VAL A 364 -19.04 -5.63 6.78
C VAL A 364 -19.85 -6.18 5.62
N GLN A 365 -19.74 -7.48 5.32
CA GLN A 365 -20.53 -8.15 4.28
C GLN A 365 -22.03 -8.00 4.55
N ASP A 366 -22.45 -8.20 5.81
CA ASP A 366 -23.84 -8.07 6.23
C ASP A 366 -24.33 -6.63 6.03
N HIS A 367 -23.56 -5.62 6.49
CA HIS A 367 -23.91 -4.20 6.30
C HIS A 367 -24.19 -3.85 4.83
N PHE A 368 -23.29 -4.23 3.92
CA PHE A 368 -23.44 -3.96 2.49
C PHE A 368 -24.50 -4.82 1.79
N THR A 369 -25.03 -5.85 2.47
CA THR A 369 -26.11 -6.69 1.95
C THR A 369 -27.48 -6.22 2.44
N THR A 370 -27.58 -5.83 3.72
CA THR A 370 -28.85 -5.52 4.39
C THR A 370 -29.21 -4.05 4.36
N ASP A 371 -28.24 -3.13 4.37
CA ASP A 371 -28.51 -1.69 4.29
C ASP A 371 -28.63 -1.26 2.81
N PRO A 372 -29.80 -0.75 2.35
CA PRO A 372 -30.00 -0.39 0.95
C PRO A 372 -29.09 0.75 0.47
N ALA A 373 -28.76 1.70 1.34
CA ALA A 373 -27.92 2.85 0.99
C ALA A 373 -26.45 2.43 0.87
N ALA A 374 -25.96 1.60 1.79
CA ALA A 374 -24.62 1.02 1.73
C ALA A 374 -24.49 0.11 0.49
N LYS A 375 -25.49 -0.73 0.21
CA LYS A 375 -25.52 -1.59 -0.98
C LYS A 375 -25.45 -0.81 -2.28
N ASP A 376 -26.23 0.27 -2.41
CA ASP A 376 -26.17 1.14 -3.59
C ASP A 376 -24.81 1.85 -3.70
N LEU A 377 -24.27 2.32 -2.56
CA LEU A 377 -22.95 2.92 -2.51
C LEU A 377 -21.85 1.96 -3.00
N LEU A 378 -21.87 0.70 -2.55
CA LEU A 378 -20.94 -0.34 -3.03
C LEU A 378 -21.12 -0.61 -4.52
N LYS A 379 -22.37 -0.65 -5.02
CA LYS A 379 -22.65 -0.81 -6.45
C LYS A 379 -22.02 0.32 -7.27
N ARG A 380 -22.16 1.57 -6.82
CA ARG A 380 -21.53 2.74 -7.48
C ARG A 380 -20.00 2.62 -7.46
N VAL A 381 -19.42 2.26 -6.32
CA VAL A 381 -17.97 2.03 -6.18
C VAL A 381 -17.50 0.92 -7.13
N LYS A 382 -18.16 -0.25 -7.16
CA LYS A 382 -17.85 -1.35 -8.09
C LYS A 382 -17.98 -0.92 -9.57
N SER A 383 -18.97 -0.10 -9.91
CA SER A 383 -19.16 0.40 -11.28
C SER A 383 -18.03 1.31 -11.77
N ASN A 384 -17.42 2.09 -10.87
CA ASN A 384 -16.26 2.92 -11.19
C ASN A 384 -15.04 2.10 -11.62
N PHE A 385 -14.94 0.82 -11.21
CA PHE A 385 -13.91 -0.10 -11.68
C PHE A 385 -14.31 -0.87 -12.94
N LYS A 386 -15.60 -1.03 -13.25
CA LYS A 386 -16.04 -1.73 -14.48
C LYS A 386 -15.64 -0.98 -15.76
N HIS A 387 -15.55 0.36 -15.72
CA HIS A 387 -14.98 1.13 -16.84
C HIS A 387 -13.46 0.95 -16.99
N PHE A 388 -12.77 0.42 -15.97
CA PHE A 388 -11.36 0.02 -16.04
C PHE A 388 -11.19 -1.47 -16.38
N CYS A 389 -12.17 -2.30 -16.02
CA CYS A 389 -12.13 -3.77 -16.09
C CYS A 389 -12.87 -4.39 -17.29
N SER A 390 -13.53 -3.59 -18.15
CA SER A 390 -14.11 -4.08 -19.42
C SER A 390 -13.07 -4.59 -20.43
N PHE A 391 -11.80 -4.69 -20.03
CA PHE A 391 -10.73 -5.31 -20.79
C PHE A 391 -10.34 -6.71 -20.27
N PHE A 392 -10.85 -7.20 -19.13
CA PHE A 392 -10.21 -8.35 -18.47
C PHE A 392 -11.11 -9.43 -17.83
N LEU A 393 -12.44 -9.35 -17.87
CA LEU A 393 -13.28 -10.44 -17.32
C LEU A 393 -14.59 -10.63 -18.10
N MET A 394 -14.52 -11.39 -19.19
CA MET A 394 -15.53 -12.38 -19.55
C MET A 394 -14.80 -13.51 -20.27
N GLU A 395 -14.43 -14.55 -19.54
CA GLU A 395 -14.33 -15.91 -20.05
C GLU A 395 -14.24 -16.88 -18.86
N THR A 396 -14.70 -18.11 -19.09
CA THR A 396 -14.79 -19.26 -18.18
C THR A 396 -16.05 -19.36 -17.31
N ILE A 397 -17.14 -19.87 -17.91
CA ILE A 397 -17.91 -20.97 -17.32
C ILE A 397 -17.69 -22.17 -18.26
N PRO A 398 -17.19 -23.33 -17.79
CA PRO A 398 -17.16 -24.55 -18.59
C PRO A 398 -18.49 -25.29 -18.44
N GLU A 399 -19.19 -25.53 -19.55
CA GLU A 399 -20.24 -26.56 -19.60
C GLU A 399 -19.58 -27.93 -19.84
N GLU A 400 -19.86 -28.88 -18.95
CA GLU A 400 -19.53 -30.28 -19.12
C GLU A 400 -20.49 -30.96 -20.12
N ASN A 401 -19.95 -32.00 -20.76
CA ASN A 401 -20.49 -32.79 -21.86
C ASN A 401 -21.85 -33.45 -21.59
N GLU A 402 -22.68 -33.53 -22.63
CA GLU A 402 -23.45 -34.74 -22.94
C GLU A 402 -23.64 -34.91 -24.46
N GLU A 403 -22.91 -35.86 -25.04
CA GLU A 403 -23.25 -36.48 -26.32
C GLU A 403 -24.53 -37.30 -26.15
N LYS A 404 -25.56 -37.09 -26.99
CA LYS A 404 -26.15 -38.16 -27.84
C LYS A 404 -27.39 -37.74 -28.65
N VAL A 405 -27.40 -38.25 -29.88
CA VAL A 405 -28.54 -38.74 -30.69
C VAL A 405 -29.20 -37.77 -31.70
N LYS A 406 -28.96 -38.14 -32.96
CA LYS A 406 -29.70 -37.90 -34.20
C LYS A 406 -31.23 -37.83 -34.03
N ASN A 407 -31.91 -36.90 -34.70
CA ASN A 407 -32.81 -37.14 -35.86
C ASN A 407 -33.84 -36.01 -36.07
N THR A 408 -33.96 -35.60 -37.35
CA THR A 408 -35.18 -35.23 -38.10
C THR A 408 -36.16 -34.12 -37.64
N ASN A 409 -36.48 -33.29 -38.64
CA ASN A 409 -37.80 -32.78 -39.04
C ASN A 409 -38.40 -31.49 -38.44
N LYS A 410 -38.56 -30.52 -39.36
CA LYS A 410 -39.78 -29.81 -39.80
C LYS A 410 -40.52 -28.81 -38.89
N ASN A 411 -40.91 -27.72 -39.57
CA ASN A 411 -42.09 -26.84 -39.41
C ASN A 411 -41.99 -25.76 -38.32
N LYS A 412 -41.98 -24.47 -38.68
CA LYS A 412 -43.06 -23.55 -39.19
C LYS A 412 -43.88 -22.93 -38.04
N GLU A 413 -43.91 -21.58 -38.04
CA GLU A 413 -44.97 -20.61 -37.64
C GLU A 413 -44.25 -19.30 -37.25
N GLU A 414 -44.21 -18.23 -38.08
CA GLU A 414 -45.22 -17.18 -38.31
C GLU A 414 -45.81 -16.58 -37.00
N VAL A 415 -45.99 -15.27 -36.76
CA VAL A 415 -45.86 -13.98 -37.45
C VAL A 415 -46.07 -12.90 -36.36
N MET A 416 -45.64 -11.65 -36.61
CA MET A 416 -46.36 -10.38 -36.34
C MET A 416 -45.51 -9.29 -35.65
N VAL A 417 -45.04 -8.33 -36.46
CA VAL A 417 -44.59 -7.01 -36.00
C VAL A 417 -45.43 -5.95 -36.70
N CYS A 418 -46.16 -5.16 -35.92
CA CYS A 418 -46.77 -3.90 -36.36
C CYS A 418 -45.83 -2.73 -36.02
N ARG A 419 -45.59 -1.84 -37.00
CA ARG A 419 -45.04 -0.49 -36.82
C ARG A 419 -46.19 0.54 -36.84
N PRO A 420 -46.07 1.64 -36.09
CA PRO A 420 -45.69 2.94 -36.68
C PRO A 420 -44.78 3.75 -35.71
N SER A 421 -44.16 4.89 -35.99
CA SER A 421 -43.75 5.67 -37.17
C SER A 421 -42.67 6.66 -36.67
N LEU A 422 -41.85 7.16 -37.60
CA LEU A 422 -40.73 8.11 -37.50
C LEU A 422 -40.85 9.28 -36.49
N HIS A 423 -39.72 9.57 -35.80
CA HIS A 423 -39.05 10.88 -35.86
C HIS A 423 -37.54 10.78 -35.52
N THR A 424 -36.73 10.95 -36.57
CA THR A 424 -35.39 11.56 -36.69
C THR A 424 -34.44 11.68 -35.47
N LEU A 425 -33.40 10.83 -35.47
CA LEU A 425 -32.04 11.13 -34.98
C LEU A 425 -31.03 10.44 -35.93
N THR A 426 -30.14 11.20 -36.57
CA THR A 426 -29.08 10.66 -37.42
C THR A 426 -27.85 10.30 -36.57
N SER A 427 -27.54 9.00 -36.56
CA SER A 427 -26.25 8.43 -36.16
C SER A 427 -25.54 7.94 -37.43
N SER A 428 -24.22 8.07 -37.45
CA SER A 428 -23.35 7.19 -38.25
C SER A 428 -22.42 6.48 -37.28
N ASN A 429 -22.88 5.35 -36.75
CA ASN A 429 -22.08 4.38 -36.03
C ASN A 429 -21.27 3.54 -37.02
N VAL A 430 -19.95 3.59 -36.93
CA VAL A 430 -19.05 2.59 -37.53
C VAL A 430 -18.75 1.55 -36.46
N MET A 431 -19.20 0.31 -36.68
CA MET A 431 -18.79 -0.85 -35.87
C MET A 431 -17.31 -1.14 -36.14
N VAL A 432 -16.47 -0.99 -35.12
CA VAL A 432 -15.10 -1.50 -35.13
C VAL A 432 -15.09 -2.88 -34.49
N VAL A 433 -15.08 -3.92 -35.33
CA VAL A 433 -14.77 -5.29 -34.91
C VAL A 433 -13.28 -5.34 -34.54
N ARG A 434 -12.94 -5.76 -33.32
CA ARG A 434 -11.54 -6.02 -32.93
C ARG A 434 -11.10 -7.39 -33.44
N PRO A 435 -9.89 -7.53 -34.04
CA PRO A 435 -9.35 -8.81 -34.43
C PRO A 435 -8.94 -9.62 -33.18
N SER A 436 -9.07 -10.95 -33.26
CA SER A 436 -8.51 -11.90 -32.30
C SER A 436 -7.00 -11.73 -32.16
N GLN A 437 -6.47 -11.85 -30.94
CA GLN A 437 -5.02 -11.81 -30.69
C GLN A 437 -4.32 -12.93 -31.48
N PRO A 438 -3.26 -12.62 -32.25
CA PRO A 438 -2.59 -13.61 -33.08
C PRO A 438 -1.77 -14.58 -32.22
N LEU A 439 -1.82 -15.87 -32.56
CA LEU A 439 -1.07 -16.99 -31.95
C LEU A 439 0.44 -16.71 -31.72
N THR A 440 0.99 -15.74 -32.45
CA THR A 440 2.40 -15.32 -32.43
C THR A 440 2.79 -14.54 -31.18
N GLU A 441 1.88 -13.80 -30.55
CA GLU A 441 2.18 -13.03 -29.31
C GLU A 441 2.36 -13.96 -28.11
N VAL A 442 1.48 -14.96 -27.96
CA VAL A 442 1.56 -16.01 -26.91
C VAL A 442 2.87 -16.81 -27.02
N LYS A 443 3.34 -17.06 -28.24
CA LYS A 443 4.62 -17.74 -28.48
C LYS A 443 5.82 -16.92 -28.01
N LEU A 444 5.80 -15.60 -28.22
CA LEU A 444 6.91 -14.72 -27.83
C LEU A 444 7.03 -14.58 -26.31
N GLU A 445 5.90 -14.46 -25.59
CA GLU A 445 5.88 -14.41 -24.13
C GLU A 445 6.45 -15.70 -23.51
N THR A 446 6.11 -16.85 -24.09
CA THR A 446 6.64 -18.15 -23.68
C THR A 446 8.17 -18.24 -23.88
N ILE A 447 8.68 -17.71 -25.00
CA ILE A 447 10.13 -17.64 -25.29
C ILE A 447 10.84 -16.66 -24.35
N ALA A 448 10.25 -15.51 -24.07
CA ALA A 448 10.83 -14.54 -23.14
C ALA A 448 10.96 -15.13 -21.72
N LEU A 449 9.92 -15.83 -21.25
CA LEU A 449 9.94 -16.50 -19.96
C LEU A 449 11.00 -17.61 -19.90
N SER A 450 11.10 -18.46 -20.92
CA SER A 450 12.08 -19.56 -20.94
C SER A 450 13.53 -19.07 -20.99
N LEU A 451 13.76 -17.88 -21.55
CA LEU A 451 15.07 -17.23 -21.62
C LEU A 451 15.33 -16.26 -20.47
N ASN A 452 14.49 -16.22 -19.42
CA ASN A 452 14.57 -15.26 -18.31
C ASN A 452 14.71 -13.80 -18.78
N ILE A 453 13.85 -13.41 -19.72
CA ILE A 453 13.77 -12.08 -20.30
C ILE A 453 12.44 -11.42 -19.91
N GLN A 454 12.49 -10.15 -19.53
CA GLN A 454 11.30 -9.32 -19.35
C GLN A 454 11.29 -8.24 -20.43
N LEU A 455 10.38 -8.35 -21.38
CA LEU A 455 10.13 -7.32 -22.39
C LEU A 455 9.54 -6.08 -21.71
N ARG A 456 10.16 -4.91 -21.94
CA ARG A 456 9.73 -3.64 -21.35
C ARG A 456 8.93 -2.80 -22.34
N SER A 457 9.42 -2.70 -23.57
CA SER A 457 8.75 -1.97 -24.65
C SER A 457 9.35 -2.37 -25.99
N SER A 458 8.53 -2.40 -27.05
CA SER A 458 8.99 -2.71 -28.40
C SER A 458 8.00 -2.20 -29.43
N ASN A 459 8.51 -1.76 -30.58
CA ASN A 459 7.72 -1.60 -31.80
C ASN A 459 8.25 -2.49 -32.94
N MET A 460 9.20 -3.36 -32.63
CA MET A 460 9.91 -4.24 -33.56
C MET A 460 9.05 -5.48 -33.90
N PRO A 461 9.08 -6.02 -35.13
CA PRO A 461 8.38 -7.25 -35.48
C PRO A 461 8.78 -8.46 -34.61
N ILE A 462 7.83 -9.32 -34.26
CA ILE A 462 8.01 -10.48 -33.36
C ILE A 462 9.23 -11.36 -33.74
N PRO A 463 9.47 -11.74 -35.01
CA PRO A 463 10.63 -12.56 -35.36
C PRO A 463 11.98 -11.89 -35.07
N MET A 464 12.03 -10.56 -35.13
CA MET A 464 13.25 -9.81 -34.80
C MET A 464 13.45 -9.73 -33.28
N GLN A 465 12.36 -9.61 -32.50
CA GLN A 465 12.42 -9.67 -31.04
C GLN A 465 12.91 -11.04 -30.56
N GLU A 466 12.35 -12.12 -31.11
CA GLU A 466 12.76 -13.50 -30.83
C GLU A 466 14.27 -13.70 -31.11
N ARG A 467 14.76 -13.19 -32.25
CA ARG A 467 16.20 -13.25 -32.57
C ARG A 467 17.05 -12.46 -31.57
N ALA A 468 16.61 -11.27 -31.16
CA ALA A 468 17.32 -10.48 -30.15
C ALA A 468 17.42 -11.23 -28.82
N PHE A 469 16.34 -11.87 -28.39
CA PHE A 469 16.28 -12.63 -27.14
C PHE A 469 17.22 -13.82 -27.15
N ILE A 470 17.11 -14.68 -28.17
CA ILE A 470 17.93 -15.89 -28.31
C ILE A 470 19.42 -15.52 -28.41
N TYR A 471 19.74 -14.50 -29.22
CA TYR A 471 21.13 -14.07 -29.40
C TYR A 471 21.71 -13.42 -28.14
N THR A 472 20.92 -12.65 -27.39
CA THR A 472 21.41 -12.07 -26.13
C THR A 472 21.65 -13.15 -25.09
N ARG A 473 20.76 -14.15 -25.00
CA ARG A 473 20.93 -15.29 -24.08
C ARG A 473 22.19 -16.08 -24.40
N SER A 474 22.46 -16.38 -25.68
CA SER A 474 23.69 -17.10 -26.07
C SER A 474 24.98 -16.33 -25.75
N LEU A 475 24.94 -15.00 -25.78
CA LEU A 475 26.06 -14.15 -25.37
C LEU A 475 26.26 -14.14 -23.85
N VAL A 476 25.18 -14.17 -23.07
CA VAL A 476 25.21 -14.18 -21.60
C VAL A 476 25.69 -15.53 -21.06
N ASP A 477 25.29 -16.63 -21.70
CA ASP A 477 25.59 -18.00 -21.25
C ASP A 477 26.96 -18.51 -21.75
N ALA A 478 27.69 -17.74 -22.56
CA ALA A 478 28.97 -18.16 -23.14
C ALA A 478 30.05 -18.36 -22.05
N PRO A 479 30.72 -19.53 -21.97
CA PRO A 479 31.59 -19.93 -20.85
C PRO A 479 32.97 -19.25 -20.80
N VAL A 480 33.21 -18.15 -21.51
CA VAL A 480 34.53 -17.50 -21.61
C VAL A 480 34.57 -16.14 -20.91
N THR A 481 35.40 -16.01 -19.89
CA THR A 481 35.78 -14.73 -19.28
C THR A 481 36.71 -13.95 -20.22
N PRO A 482 36.39 -12.70 -20.62
CA PRO A 482 35.48 -11.75 -19.97
C PRO A 482 34.33 -11.29 -20.89
N ILE A 483 33.23 -12.05 -21.02
CA ILE A 483 32.07 -11.68 -21.88
C ILE A 483 30.86 -11.10 -21.11
N ASN A 484 30.85 -11.13 -19.77
CA ASN A 484 29.90 -10.32 -18.96
C ASN A 484 30.16 -8.80 -19.00
N ASN A 485 30.96 -8.33 -19.97
CA ASN A 485 31.18 -6.93 -20.24
C ASN A 485 30.01 -6.38 -21.09
N PRO A 486 29.20 -5.45 -20.56
CA PRO A 486 28.06 -4.87 -21.27
C PRO A 486 28.44 -4.31 -22.65
N SER A 487 29.65 -3.77 -22.80
CA SER A 487 30.14 -3.21 -24.07
C SER A 487 30.38 -4.28 -25.13
N ILE A 488 30.67 -5.53 -24.76
CA ILE A 488 30.79 -6.64 -25.71
C ILE A 488 29.40 -7.08 -26.16
N ILE A 489 28.46 -7.26 -25.23
CA ILE A 489 27.07 -7.63 -25.54
C ILE A 489 26.44 -6.59 -26.47
N ALA A 490 26.55 -5.30 -26.13
CA ALA A 490 26.05 -4.19 -26.94
C ALA A 490 26.63 -4.21 -28.35
N ARG A 491 27.95 -4.37 -28.48
CA ARG A 491 28.64 -4.41 -29.77
C ARG A 491 28.27 -5.62 -30.60
N SER A 492 28.12 -6.80 -30.00
CA SER A 492 27.71 -8.02 -30.70
C SER A 492 26.27 -7.92 -31.20
N LEU A 493 25.34 -7.45 -30.37
CA LEU A 493 23.95 -7.22 -30.77
C LEU A 493 23.85 -6.20 -31.91
N LYS A 494 24.56 -5.08 -31.79
CA LYS A 494 24.64 -4.07 -32.85
C LYS A 494 25.12 -4.68 -34.17
N LYS A 495 26.24 -5.43 -34.13
CA LYS A 495 26.83 -6.05 -35.33
C LYS A 495 25.89 -7.07 -35.97
N GLU A 496 25.24 -7.91 -35.18
CA GLU A 496 24.29 -8.91 -35.67
C GLU A 496 23.10 -8.23 -36.35
N PHE A 497 22.55 -7.17 -35.75
CA PHE A 497 21.40 -6.46 -36.32
C PHE A 497 21.75 -5.60 -37.53
N ASP A 498 22.93 -4.96 -37.54
CA ASP A 498 23.45 -4.28 -38.74
C ASP A 498 23.60 -5.25 -39.91
N LYS A 499 24.11 -6.47 -39.64
CA LYS A 499 24.32 -7.51 -40.65
C LYS A 499 23.00 -8.06 -41.19
N MET A 500 22.02 -8.29 -40.31
CA MET A 500 20.75 -8.95 -40.67
C MET A 500 19.70 -8.00 -41.22
N TYR A 501 19.66 -6.75 -40.73
CA TYR A 501 18.55 -5.82 -40.96
C TYR A 501 19.01 -4.46 -41.52
N GLY A 502 20.23 -4.41 -42.05
CA GLY A 502 20.87 -3.22 -42.61
C GLY A 502 21.44 -2.28 -41.54
N PRO A 503 22.26 -1.30 -41.94
CA PRO A 503 23.08 -0.51 -41.03
C PRO A 503 22.26 0.44 -40.14
N ALA A 504 22.97 1.07 -39.20
CA ALA A 504 22.49 2.12 -38.29
C ALA A 504 21.67 1.63 -37.09
N TRP A 505 21.94 0.41 -36.64
CA TRP A 505 21.54 -0.02 -35.31
C TRP A 505 22.47 0.52 -34.24
N HIS A 506 21.89 0.74 -33.07
CA HIS A 506 22.57 1.17 -31.85
C HIS A 506 22.10 0.26 -30.73
N CYS A 507 23.01 -0.08 -29.83
CA CYS A 507 22.69 -0.93 -28.69
C CYS A 507 23.35 -0.38 -27.42
N ILE A 508 22.57 -0.29 -26.35
CA ILE A 508 23.02 0.10 -25.02
C ILE A 508 22.73 -1.08 -24.09
N VAL A 509 23.75 -1.51 -23.34
CA VAL A 509 23.63 -2.56 -22.34
C VAL A 509 24.25 -2.06 -21.05
N GLY A 510 23.56 -2.25 -19.92
CA GLY A 510 24.03 -1.83 -18.62
C GLY A 510 23.12 -2.33 -17.51
N LYS A 511 23.56 -2.24 -16.25
CA LYS A 511 22.71 -2.63 -15.10
C LYS A 511 21.57 -1.64 -14.86
N SER A 512 21.79 -0.37 -15.21
CA SER A 512 20.81 0.70 -15.19
C SER A 512 21.30 1.83 -16.09
N PHE A 513 20.40 2.44 -16.85
CA PHE A 513 20.65 3.63 -17.66
C PHE A 513 19.32 4.35 -17.92
N GLY A 514 19.39 5.68 -18.05
CA GLY A 514 18.33 6.49 -18.65
C GLY A 514 18.66 6.72 -20.13
N SER A 515 17.64 6.70 -20.99
CA SER A 515 17.82 6.92 -22.43
C SER A 515 16.62 7.65 -23.01
N PHE A 516 16.87 8.66 -23.83
CA PHE A 516 15.87 9.30 -24.67
C PHE A 516 16.42 9.29 -26.10
N VAL A 517 15.87 8.42 -26.96
CA VAL A 517 16.44 8.15 -28.28
C VAL A 517 15.39 8.27 -29.37
N THR A 518 15.74 8.94 -30.47
CA THR A 518 14.94 8.93 -31.68
C THR A 518 15.28 7.70 -32.51
N HIS A 519 14.27 6.94 -32.92
CA HIS A 519 14.46 5.70 -33.67
C HIS A 519 13.45 5.58 -34.82
N SER A 520 13.78 4.78 -35.83
CA SER A 520 12.84 4.45 -36.89
C SER A 520 11.67 3.59 -36.37
N PRO A 521 10.46 3.73 -36.93
CA PRO A 521 9.37 2.79 -36.66
C PRO A 521 9.78 1.35 -36.99
N GLY A 522 9.32 0.36 -36.23
CA GLY A 522 9.67 -1.05 -36.45
C GLY A 522 11.07 -1.45 -35.96
N GLY A 523 11.84 -0.51 -35.41
CA GLY A 523 13.25 -0.69 -35.11
C GLY A 523 13.63 -0.47 -33.66
N PHE A 524 12.71 -0.59 -32.70
CA PHE A 524 12.97 -0.34 -31.27
C PHE A 524 12.58 -1.55 -30.41
N LEU A 525 13.48 -1.91 -29.48
CA LEU A 525 13.31 -2.98 -28.52
C LEU A 525 14.03 -2.65 -27.20
N TYR A 526 13.31 -2.76 -26.09
CA TYR A 526 13.82 -2.60 -24.73
C TYR A 526 13.39 -3.79 -23.86
N PHE A 527 14.36 -4.49 -23.26
CA PHE A 527 14.10 -5.64 -22.37
C PHE A 527 15.18 -5.77 -21.29
N THR A 528 14.89 -6.55 -20.26
CA THR A 528 15.86 -6.93 -19.22
C THR A 528 16.16 -8.42 -19.27
N ILE A 529 17.42 -8.78 -19.08
CA ILE A 529 17.93 -10.15 -19.05
C ILE A 529 18.89 -10.31 -17.87
N ASP A 530 18.55 -11.19 -16.92
CA ASP A 530 19.24 -11.35 -15.64
C ASP A 530 19.48 -10.02 -14.91
N LYS A 531 20.72 -9.52 -14.91
CA LYS A 531 21.14 -8.26 -14.27
C LYS A 531 21.34 -7.09 -15.24
N PHE A 532 21.05 -7.27 -16.53
CA PHE A 532 21.29 -6.28 -17.57
C PHE A 532 19.98 -5.80 -18.18
N SER A 533 19.90 -4.49 -18.40
CA SER A 533 18.97 -3.83 -19.30
C SER A 533 19.59 -3.75 -20.68
N VAL A 534 18.82 -4.00 -21.73
CA VAL A 534 19.25 -3.96 -23.13
C VAL A 534 18.29 -3.10 -23.93
N LEU A 535 18.82 -2.02 -24.51
CA LEU A 535 18.10 -1.15 -25.43
C LEU A 535 18.72 -1.29 -26.83
N LEU A 536 17.93 -1.75 -27.79
CA LEU A 536 18.35 -1.94 -29.18
C LEU A 536 17.44 -1.11 -30.09
N PHE A 537 18.01 -0.18 -30.84
CA PHE A 537 17.23 0.70 -31.69
C PHE A 537 17.93 1.06 -33.00
N LYS A 538 17.16 1.28 -34.07
CA LYS A 538 17.66 1.72 -35.38
C LYS A 538 17.40 3.21 -35.59
N THR A 539 18.38 3.97 -36.08
CA THR A 539 18.19 5.37 -36.47
C THR A 539 17.84 5.49 -37.95
N GLN A 540 17.06 6.51 -38.32
CA GLN A 540 16.88 6.85 -39.73
C GLN A 540 18.19 7.42 -40.28
N VAL A 541 18.65 6.89 -41.41
CA VAL A 541 19.79 7.42 -42.16
C VAL A 541 19.29 7.79 -43.54
N GLN A 542 19.49 9.05 -43.95
CA GLN A 542 19.31 9.43 -45.34
C GLN A 542 20.64 9.20 -46.08
N PRO A 543 20.65 8.40 -47.15
CA PRO A 543 21.83 8.32 -48.00
C PRO A 543 22.09 9.70 -48.61
N ILE A 544 23.31 10.21 -48.45
CA ILE A 544 23.78 11.36 -49.21
C ILE A 544 24.04 10.82 -50.62
N ASN A 545 23.16 11.16 -51.57
CA ASN A 545 23.43 10.91 -52.99
C ASN A 545 24.60 11.83 -53.38
N ASN A 546 25.81 11.28 -53.48
CA ASN A 546 26.93 11.94 -54.15
C ASN A 546 26.76 11.86 -55.66
#